data_AF-A0A5C3KQQ4-F1
#
_entry.id   AF-A0A5C3KQQ4-F1
#
_cell.length_a   1.000
_cell.length_b   1.000
_cell.length_c   1.000
_cell.angle_alpha   90.00
_cell.angle_beta   90.00
_cell.angle_gamma   90.00
#
_symmetry.space_group_name_H-M   'P 1'
#
loop_
_entity.id
_entity.type
_entity.pdbx_description
1 polymer ?
#
loop_
_entity_poly.entity_id
_entity_poly.type
_entity_poly.pdbx_seq_one_letter_code
_entity_poly.pdbx_strand_id
1 'polypeptide(L)' 'VVRPFIGTLSDEISVRPSDKVIVLRTFDDGWIIVEKSQDPFGVERGLIPAACLTEPSRSPPLSPKRVDSY' A
#
# COMPACT_ATOMS: atom_id res chain seq x y z
N VAL A 1 -5.53 -5.11 4.14
CA VAL A 1 -4.60 -3.98 4.39
C VAL A 1 -3.63 -4.43 5.47
N VAL A 2 -2.32 -4.24 5.30
CA VAL A 2 -1.31 -4.74 6.27
C VAL A 2 -0.99 -3.68 7.33
N ARG A 3 -0.99 -2.40 6.93
CA ARG A 3 -0.65 -1.27 7.81
C ARG A 3 -1.75 -0.22 7.81
N PRO A 4 -2.06 0.40 8.97
CA PRO A 4 -2.93 1.56 9.00
C PRO A 4 -2.25 2.70 8.25
N PHE A 5 -2.99 3.37 7.36
CA PHE A 5 -2.56 4.58 6.69
C PHE A 5 -3.58 5.67 6.99
N ILE A 6 -3.11 6.87 7.32
CA ILE A 6 -3.96 8.03 7.59
C ILE A 6 -3.77 8.95 6.41
N GLY A 7 -4.79 9.06 5.57
CA GLY A 7 -4.80 10.01 4.48
C GLY A 7 -4.84 11.43 5.04
N THR A 8 -3.88 12.25 4.63
CA THR A 8 -3.76 13.66 5.03
C THR A 8 -4.23 14.61 3.94
N LEU A 9 -4.25 14.14 2.69
CA LEU A 9 -4.72 14.87 1.52
C LEU A 9 -6.15 14.46 1.14
N SER A 10 -6.87 15.33 0.43
CA SER A 10 -8.22 15.04 -0.08
C SER A 10 -8.28 13.85 -1.04
N ASP A 11 -7.17 13.55 -1.72
CA ASP A 11 -7.05 12.40 -2.60
C ASP A 11 -6.58 11.13 -1.86
N GLU A 12 -6.19 11.21 -0.58
CA GLU A 12 -5.71 10.09 0.22
C GLU A 12 -6.82 9.53 1.13
N ILE A 13 -6.87 8.20 1.28
CA ILE A 13 -7.89 7.54 2.09
C ILE A 13 -7.30 6.84 3.31
N SER A 14 -7.93 7.05 4.47
CA SER A 14 -7.48 6.47 5.73
C SER A 14 -7.91 5.01 5.83
N VAL A 15 -7.01 4.06 5.57
CA VAL A 15 -7.31 2.62 5.63
C VAL A 15 -6.82 2.01 6.93
N ARG A 16 -7.63 1.12 7.51
CA ARG A 16 -7.23 0.29 8.66
C ARG A 16 -6.96 -1.15 8.21
N PRO A 17 -6.15 -1.93 8.94
CA PRO A 17 -5.89 -3.33 8.60
C PRO A 17 -7.16 -4.19 8.42
N SER A 18 -8.24 -3.86 9.13
CA SER A 18 -9.55 -4.54 9.04
C SER A 18 -10.51 -3.96 8.01
N ASP A 19 -10.15 -2.89 7.29
CA ASP A 19 -11.00 -2.30 6.27
C ASP A 19 -11.00 -3.16 5.00
N LYS A 20 -12.18 -3.38 4.42
CA LYS A 20 -12.33 -3.99 3.10
C LYS A 20 -12.28 -2.89 2.05
N VAL A 21 -11.15 -2.81 1.37
CA VAL A 21 -10.94 -1.89 0.25
C VAL A 21 -10.84 -2.66 -1.06
N ILE A 22 -11.43 -2.11 -2.12
CA ILE A 22 -11.37 -2.63 -3.48
C ILE A 22 -10.31 -1.83 -4.22
N VAL A 23 -9.29 -2.50 -4.77
CA VAL A 23 -8.28 -1.83 -5.59
C VAL A 23 -8.87 -1.53 -6.96
N LEU A 24 -9.03 -0.25 -7.28
CA LEU A 24 -9.52 0.20 -8.58
C LEU A 24 -8.40 0.26 -9.62
N ARG A 25 -7.23 0.77 -9.22
CA ARG A 25 -6.08 0.94 -10.12
C ARG A 25 -4.78 0.96 -9.35
N THR A 26 -3.73 0.43 -9.96
CA THR A 26 -2.35 0.53 -9.49
C THR A 26 -1.53 1.38 -10.45
N PHE A 27 -0.71 2.27 -9.92
CA PHE A 27 0.25 3.07 -10.67
C PHE A 27 1.65 2.47 -10.51
N ASP A 28 2.49 2.65 -11.53
CA ASP A 28 3.87 2.15 -11.54
C ASP A 28 4.77 2.91 -10.55
N ASP A 29 4.37 4.12 -10.16
CA ASP A 29 5.05 4.95 -9.16
C ASP A 29 4.85 4.46 -7.70
N GLY A 30 4.18 3.32 -7.50
CA GLY A 30 3.96 2.72 -6.18
C GLY A 30 2.73 3.23 -5.43
N TRP A 31 1.81 3.89 -6.13
CA TRP A 31 0.51 4.35 -5.60
C TRP A 31 -0.63 3.50 -6.13
N ILE A 32 -1.70 3.36 -5.35
CA ILE A 32 -2.87 2.58 -5.73
C ILE A 32 -4.15 3.34 -5.35
N ILE A 33 -5.11 3.40 -6.26
CA ILE A 33 -6.46 3.90 -5.99
C ILE A 33 -7.26 2.76 -5.42
N VAL A 34 -7.85 3.00 -4.26
CA VAL A 34 -8.74 2.08 -3.59
C VAL A 34 -10.09 2.72 -3.28
N GLU A 35 -11.12 1.88 -3.24
CA GLU A 35 -12.48 2.26 -2.86
C GLU A 35 -12.89 1.49 -1.61
N LYS A 36 -13.25 2.21 -0.55
CA LYS A 36 -13.90 1.67 0.63
C LYS A 36 -15.38 1.49 0.35
N SER A 37 -15.80 0.23 0.24
CA SER A 37 -17.22 -0.12 0.11
C SER A 37 -17.91 -0.30 1.46
N GLN A 38 -17.25 0.08 2.56
CA GLN A 38 -17.69 -0.22 3.92
C GLN A 38 -18.49 0.92 4.57
N ASP A 39 -18.58 2.09 3.91
CA ASP A 39 -19.30 3.23 4.45
C ASP A 39 -20.77 3.25 3.98
N PRO A 40 -21.75 3.27 4.91
CA PRO A 40 -23.17 3.34 4.58
C PRO A 40 -23.58 4.70 3.96
N PHE A 41 -22.69 5.70 4.02
CA PHE A 41 -22.94 7.06 3.52
C PHE A 41 -22.39 7.32 2.11
N GLY A 42 -21.65 6.38 1.53
CA GLY A 42 -21.12 6.51 0.18
C GLY A 42 -19.85 5.71 -0.03
N VAL A 43 -19.52 5.46 -1.30
CA VAL A 43 -18.24 4.88 -1.68
C VAL A 43 -17.14 5.92 -1.49
N GLU A 44 -16.29 5.72 -0.48
CA GLU A 44 -15.14 6.59 -0.24
C GLU A 44 -13.96 6.08 -1.08
N ARG A 45 -13.43 6.93 -1.96
CA ARG A 45 -12.31 6.60 -2.84
C ARG A 45 -11.11 7.42 -2.47
N GLY A 46 -9.94 6.81 -2.52
CA GLY A 46 -8.70 7.56 -2.43
C GLY A 46 -7.48 6.72 -2.75
N LEU A 47 -6.34 7.37 -2.67
CA LEU A 47 -5.03 6.83 -2.92
C LEU A 47 -4.44 6.31 -1.61
N ILE A 48 -3.81 5.15 -1.70
CA ILE A 48 -2.91 4.65 -0.67
C ILE A 48 -1.60 4.19 -1.31
N PRO A 49 -0.50 4.12 -0.56
CA PRO A 49 0.72 3.51 -1.05
C PRO A 49 0.53 2.01 -1.31
N ALA A 50 1.09 1.48 -2.40
CA ALA A 50 1.10 0.03 -2.68
C ALA A 50 1.77 -0.76 -1.55
N ALA A 51 2.71 -0.14 -0.85
CA ALA A 51 3.38 -0.67 0.35
C ALA A 51 2.44 -0.93 1.54
N CYS A 52 1.23 -0.36 1.54
CA CYS A 52 0.22 -0.63 2.58
C CYS A 52 -0.59 -1.91 2.29
N LEU A 53 -0.69 -2.34 1.03
CA LEU A 53 -1.34 -3.59 0.63
C LEU A 53 -0.34 -4.73 0.43
N THR A 54 0.85 -4.41 -0.07
CA THR A 54 1.91 -5.39 -0.31
C THR A 54 2.79 -5.41 0.94
N GLU A 55 2.74 -6.49 1.71
CA GLU A 55 3.87 -6.81 2.59
C GLU A 55 5.14 -6.78 1.74
N PRO A 56 6.27 -6.23 2.22
CA PRO A 56 7.54 -6.33 1.51
C PRO A 56 7.93 -7.81 1.49
N SER A 57 7.32 -8.56 0.59
CA SER A 57 7.64 -9.94 0.33
C SER A 57 8.99 -9.90 -0.34
N ARG A 58 10.00 -10.06 0.52
CA ARG A 58 11.35 -10.47 0.18
C ARG A 58 12.11 -9.43 -0.63
N SER A 59 12.86 -8.61 0.09
CA SER A 59 14.18 -8.24 -0.41
C SER A 59 14.84 -9.48 -1.02
N PRO A 60 15.34 -9.44 -2.27
CA PRO A 60 16.22 -10.50 -2.72
C PRO A 60 17.35 -10.58 -1.68
N PRO A 61 17.79 -11.77 -1.25
CA PRO A 61 18.89 -11.85 -0.30
C PRO A 61 20.06 -11.10 -0.93
N LEU A 62 20.45 -9.97 -0.33
CA LEU A 62 21.72 -9.35 -0.64
C LEU A 62 22.76 -10.40 -0.28
N SER A 63 23.18 -11.16 -1.28
CA SER A 63 24.34 -12.03 -1.19
C SER A 63 25.50 -11.14 -0.74
N PRO A 64 26.11 -11.39 0.43
CA PRO A 64 27.36 -10.74 0.76
C PRO A 64 28.39 -11.31 -0.23
N LYS A 65 28.67 -10.56 -1.29
CA LYS A 65 29.90 -10.79 -2.06
C LYS A 65 31.03 -10.51 -1.08
N ARG A 66 31.56 -11.58 -0.49
CA ARG A 66 32.86 -11.59 0.19
C ARG A 66 33.83 -10.86 -0.72
N VAL A 67 34.39 -9.76 -0.21
CA VAL A 67 35.57 -9.13 -0.80
C VAL A 67 36.72 -10.11 -0.54
N ASP A 68 37.18 -10.79 -1.59
CA ASP A 68 38.46 -11.48 -1.56
C ASP A 68 39.56 -10.41 -1.55
N SER A 69 40.40 -10.51 -0.53
CA SER A 69 41.63 -9.72 -0.35
C SER A 69 42.63 -10.07 -1.45
N TYR A 70 43.32 -9.07 -1.98
CA TYR A 70 44.54 -9.23 -2.78
C TYR A 70 45.66 -8.40 -2.15
#